data_AF-A0A1S3WCW8-F1
#
_entry.id   AF-A0A1S3WCW8-F1
#
_cell.length_a   1.000
_cell.length_b   1.000
_cell.length_c   1.000
_cell.angle_alpha   90.00
_cell.angle_beta   90.00
_cell.angle_gamma   90.00
#
_symmetry.space_group_name_H-M   'P 1'
#
loop_
_entity.id
_entity.type
_entity.pdbx_description
1 polymer ?
#
loop_
_entity_poly.entity_id
_entity_poly.type
_entity_poly.pdbx_seq_one_letter_code
_entity_poly.pdbx_strand_id
1 'polypeptide(L)'
;MSTMKLMPHLTSHRHLCRPCHNREKAKGLGKSICQRCHMVMDEQPLMFKSDAYHPDHFNCTHCGKELTAEARELKGELYCLPCHDKMGVPICGACRRPIEGRVVNALGKQWHVEVSEETQTCLGLGTCPRDEHAYCTVVSA
;
A
#
# COMPACT_ATOMS: atom_id res chain seq x y z
N MET A 1 10.91 -28.07 64.62
CA MET A 1 10.10 -28.43 63.44
C MET A 1 8.81 -27.62 63.51
N SER A 2 8.69 -26.55 62.73
CA SER A 2 7.38 -26.03 62.30
C SER A 2 7.61 -24.97 61.26
N THR A 3 7.12 -25.28 60.07
CA THR A 3 7.43 -24.66 58.79
C THR A 3 6.87 -23.26 58.70
N MET A 4 7.72 -22.34 58.27
CA MET A 4 7.35 -21.03 57.74
C MET A 4 6.40 -21.25 56.55
N LYS A 5 5.12 -20.89 56.72
CA LYS A 5 4.16 -20.87 55.62
C LYS A 5 3.87 -19.40 55.28
N LEU A 6 4.83 -18.76 54.63
CA LEU A 6 4.57 -17.53 53.90
C LEU A 6 3.69 -17.90 52.70
N MET A 7 2.39 -17.66 52.82
CA MET A 7 1.45 -17.69 51.71
C MET A 7 1.40 -16.28 51.11
N PRO A 8 1.90 -16.05 49.88
CA PRO A 8 1.77 -14.76 49.23
C PRO A 8 0.33 -14.61 48.73
N HIS A 9 -0.58 -14.17 49.60
CA HIS A 9 -1.89 -13.69 49.16
C HIS A 9 -1.74 -12.28 48.59
N LEU A 10 -1.04 -12.13 47.45
CA LEU A 10 -1.38 -11.08 46.50
C LEU A 10 -2.56 -11.61 45.68
N THR A 11 -3.76 -11.40 46.19
CA THR A 11 -4.99 -11.54 45.41
C THR A 11 -4.92 -10.52 44.28
N SER A 12 -4.49 -11.00 43.12
CA SER A 12 -4.40 -10.26 41.87
C SER A 12 -5.80 -9.95 41.34
N HIS A 13 -6.50 -9.03 42.00
CA HIS A 13 -7.70 -8.40 41.47
C HIS A 13 -7.43 -6.90 41.29
N ARG A 14 -6.44 -6.61 40.44
CA ARG A 14 -6.18 -5.24 40.00
C ARG A 14 -7.27 -4.89 39.00
N HIS A 15 -8.25 -4.09 39.42
CA HIS A 15 -9.26 -3.52 38.53
C HIS A 15 -8.58 -2.55 37.55
N LEU A 16 -8.13 -3.10 36.42
CA LEU A 16 -7.47 -2.35 35.36
C LEU A 16 -8.52 -1.71 34.44
N CYS A 17 -8.23 -0.52 33.94
CA CYS A 17 -9.00 0.10 32.88
C CYS A 17 -9.04 -0.81 31.63
N ARG A 18 -10.09 -0.76 30.81
CA ARG A 18 -10.20 -1.63 29.61
C ARG A 18 -8.97 -1.55 28.68
N PRO A 19 -8.39 -0.36 28.39
CA PRO A 19 -7.11 -0.24 27.68
C PRO A 19 -5.92 -0.88 28.43
N CYS A 20 -5.86 -0.69 29.75
CA CYS A 20 -4.80 -1.21 30.62
C CYS A 20 -4.82 -2.74 30.66
N HIS A 21 -6.02 -3.32 30.77
CA HIS A 21 -6.24 -4.77 30.74
C HIS A 21 -5.84 -5.36 29.40
N ASN A 22 -6.23 -4.72 28.29
CA ASN A 22 -5.83 -5.16 26.95
C ASN A 22 -4.32 -5.12 26.76
N ARG A 23 -3.63 -4.10 27.29
CA ARG A 23 -2.16 -4.01 27.26
C ARG A 23 -1.48 -5.12 28.03
N GLU A 24 -1.97 -5.45 29.23
CA GLU A 24 -1.41 -6.56 30.02
C GLU A 24 -1.69 -7.91 29.36
N LYS A 25 -2.89 -8.09 28.77
CA LYS A 25 -3.24 -9.27 27.98
C LYS A 25 -2.35 -9.43 26.74
N ALA A 26 -2.09 -8.33 26.02
CA ALA A 26 -1.22 -8.30 24.85
C ALA A 26 0.21 -8.73 25.20
N LYS A 27 0.76 -8.22 26.31
CA LYS A 27 2.07 -8.65 26.83
C LYS A 27 2.11 -10.14 27.17
N GLY A 28 1.04 -10.66 27.79
CA GLY A 28 0.94 -12.08 28.10
C GLY A 28 0.89 -12.99 26.87
N LEU A 29 0.40 -12.49 25.74
CA LEU A 29 0.29 -13.23 24.48
C LEU A 29 1.41 -12.89 23.47
N GLY A 30 2.30 -11.93 23.77
CA GLY A 30 3.29 -11.44 22.83
C GLY A 30 2.71 -10.71 21.61
N LYS A 31 1.47 -10.20 21.72
CA LYS A 31 0.74 -9.53 20.63
C LYS A 31 0.82 -8.01 20.77
N SER A 32 0.64 -7.30 19.67
CA SER A 32 0.51 -5.84 19.65
C SER A 32 -0.93 -5.39 19.91
N ILE A 33 -1.09 -4.16 20.40
CA ILE A 33 -2.40 -3.49 20.52
C ILE A 33 -2.54 -2.48 19.38
N CYS A 34 -3.75 -2.33 18.86
CA CYS A 34 -4.04 -1.29 17.88
C CYS A 34 -4.07 0.08 18.57
N GLN A 35 -3.32 1.06 18.09
CA GLN A 35 -3.29 2.39 18.73
C GLN A 35 -4.57 3.21 18.54
N ARG A 36 -5.43 2.83 17.61
CA ARG A 36 -6.71 3.54 17.38
C ARG A 36 -7.84 3.02 18.26
N CYS A 37 -7.94 1.70 18.44
CA CYS A 37 -9.03 1.09 19.22
C CYS A 37 -8.59 0.46 20.56
N HIS A 38 -7.27 0.41 20.84
CA HIS A 38 -6.67 -0.19 22.04
C HIS A 38 -7.07 -1.65 22.30
N MET A 39 -7.47 -2.38 21.26
CA MET A 39 -7.78 -3.80 21.33
C MET A 39 -6.57 -4.64 20.95
N VAL A 40 -6.50 -5.85 21.49
CA VAL A 40 -5.50 -6.84 21.10
C VAL A 40 -5.75 -7.28 19.67
N MET A 41 -4.69 -7.42 18.89
CA MET A 41 -4.76 -7.82 17.49
C MET A 41 -4.48 -9.32 17.37
N ASP A 42 -5.44 -10.07 16.86
CA ASP A 42 -5.26 -11.51 16.60
C ASP A 42 -4.72 -11.79 15.20
N GLU A 43 -4.98 -10.88 14.26
CA GLU A 43 -4.53 -10.92 12.87
C GLU A 43 -3.26 -10.10 12.67
N GLN A 44 -2.66 -10.22 11.47
CA GLN A 44 -1.44 -9.50 11.12
C GLN A 44 -1.67 -7.98 11.19
N PRO A 45 -0.91 -7.23 12.02
CA PRO A 45 -1.10 -5.80 12.16
C PRO A 45 -0.61 -5.05 10.93
N LEU A 46 -1.33 -3.99 10.57
CA LEU A 46 -0.82 -2.99 9.64
C LEU A 46 0.12 -2.06 10.39
N MET A 47 1.37 -1.96 9.94
CA MET A 47 2.35 -1.07 10.53
C MET A 47 2.31 0.28 9.80
N PHE A 48 2.03 1.36 10.54
CA PHE A 48 2.02 2.73 10.00
C PHE A 48 2.75 3.66 10.97
N LYS A 49 3.72 4.43 10.47
CA LYS A 49 4.55 5.33 11.31
C LYS A 49 5.12 4.66 12.57
N SER A 50 5.59 3.41 12.46
CA SER A 50 6.11 2.57 13.56
C SER A 50 5.10 2.07 14.61
N ASP A 51 3.80 2.32 14.41
CA ASP A 51 2.73 1.83 15.27
C ASP A 51 1.88 0.75 14.59
N ALA A 52 1.30 -0.15 15.40
CA ALA A 52 0.41 -1.21 14.92
C ALA A 52 -1.05 -0.77 14.91
N TYR A 53 -1.75 -1.07 13.82
CA TYR A 53 -3.16 -0.78 13.66
C TYR A 53 -3.94 -1.86 12.91
N HIS A 54 -5.25 -1.90 13.12
CA HIS A 54 -6.11 -2.76 12.31
C HIS A 54 -6.17 -2.26 10.87
N PRO A 55 -6.06 -3.16 9.89
CA PRO A 55 -6.23 -2.81 8.47
C PRO A 55 -7.58 -2.15 8.18
N ASP A 56 -8.64 -2.63 8.84
CA ASP A 56 -10.03 -2.15 8.74
C ASP A 56 -10.22 -0.67 9.06
N HIS A 57 -9.34 -0.09 9.89
CA HIS A 57 -9.43 1.33 10.23
C HIS A 57 -8.93 2.27 9.13
N PHE A 58 -8.29 1.74 8.09
CA PHE A 58 -7.70 2.53 7.02
C PHE A 58 -8.28 2.16 5.66
N ASN A 59 -8.39 3.19 4.84
CA ASN A 59 -8.90 3.11 3.48
C ASN A 59 -7.79 3.60 2.55
N CYS A 60 -7.66 2.99 1.38
CA CYS A 60 -6.72 3.44 0.37
C CYS A 60 -7.06 4.85 -0.08
N THR A 61 -6.10 5.79 -0.04
CA THR A 61 -6.30 7.17 -0.50
C THR A 61 -6.74 7.22 -1.97
N HIS A 62 -6.24 6.31 -2.81
CA HIS A 62 -6.53 6.34 -4.25
C HIS A 62 -7.89 5.73 -4.61
N CYS A 63 -8.26 4.58 -4.05
CA CYS A 63 -9.46 3.84 -4.45
C CYS A 63 -10.55 3.75 -3.37
N GLY A 64 -10.29 4.23 -2.15
CA GLY A 64 -11.23 4.18 -1.02
C GLY A 64 -11.49 2.79 -0.44
N LYS A 65 -10.89 1.72 -1.00
CA LYS A 65 -11.07 0.36 -0.51
C LYS A 65 -10.40 0.17 0.87
N GLU A 66 -11.01 -0.65 1.72
CA GLU A 66 -10.40 -1.15 2.96
C GLU A 66 -9.01 -1.71 2.70
N LEU A 67 -8.06 -1.36 3.57
CA LEU A 67 -6.69 -1.84 3.49
C LEU A 67 -6.54 -3.20 4.14
N THR A 68 -5.55 -3.95 3.70
CA THR A 68 -5.12 -5.22 4.31
C THR A 68 -3.77 -5.02 5.00
N ALA A 69 -3.30 -6.05 5.70
CA ALA A 69 -1.98 -6.05 6.34
C ALA A 69 -0.80 -5.84 5.36
N GLU A 70 -1.06 -5.95 4.05
CA GLU A 70 -0.07 -5.75 3.00
C GLU A 70 -0.02 -4.30 2.47
N ALA A 71 -0.87 -3.41 2.97
CA ALA A 71 -0.87 -2.03 2.52
C ALA A 71 0.49 -1.34 2.75
N ARG A 72 0.81 -0.41 1.86
CA ARG A 72 2.11 0.26 1.81
C ARG A 72 1.94 1.76 2.02
N GLU A 73 2.87 2.33 2.77
CA GLU A 73 2.98 3.77 2.95
C GLU A 73 3.79 4.37 1.80
N LEU A 74 3.24 5.40 1.16
CA LEU A 74 3.92 6.19 0.14
C LEU A 74 3.68 7.67 0.44
N LYS A 75 4.77 8.45 0.62
CA LYS A 75 4.73 9.89 0.92
C LYS A 75 3.86 10.27 2.14
N GLY A 76 3.75 9.38 3.13
CA GLY A 76 2.97 9.62 4.36
C GLY A 76 1.49 9.23 4.27
N GLU A 77 1.05 8.65 3.16
CA GLU A 77 -0.31 8.16 2.95
C GLU A 77 -0.31 6.64 2.70
N LEU A 78 -1.41 5.98 3.03
CA LEU A 78 -1.54 4.53 2.88
C LEU A 78 -2.28 4.15 1.60
N TYR A 79 -1.69 3.23 0.86
CA TYR A 79 -2.20 2.71 -0.40
C TYR A 79 -2.33 1.19 -0.33
N CYS A 80 -3.39 0.66 -0.96
CA CYS A 80 -3.46 -0.77 -1.18
C CYS A 80 -2.38 -1.20 -2.18
N LEU A 81 -1.90 -2.44 -2.09
CA LEU A 81 -0.85 -2.97 -2.97
C LEU A 81 -1.09 -2.63 -4.46
N PRO A 82 -2.28 -2.87 -5.05
CA PRO A 82 -2.50 -2.58 -6.46
C PRO A 82 -2.40 -1.11 -6.83
N CYS A 83 -2.77 -0.19 -5.92
CA CYS A 83 -2.62 1.25 -6.16
C CYS A 83 -1.17 1.68 -5.96
N HIS A 84 -0.51 1.13 -4.94
CA HIS A 84 0.90 1.40 -4.68
C HIS A 84 1.79 0.98 -5.87
N ASP A 85 1.59 -0.23 -6.42
CA ASP A 85 2.33 -0.71 -7.59
C ASP A 85 2.14 0.22 -8.80
N LYS A 86 0.90 0.66 -9.06
CA LYS A 86 0.59 1.57 -10.18
C LYS A 86 1.24 2.95 -10.04
N MET A 87 1.52 3.43 -8.83
CA MET A 87 2.16 4.72 -8.61
C MET A 87 3.64 4.74 -9.04
N GLY A 88 4.27 3.56 -9.11
CA GLY A 88 5.60 3.39 -9.70
C GLY A 88 5.59 3.27 -11.23
N VAL A 89 4.40 3.10 -11.84
CA VAL A 89 4.28 2.87 -13.27
C VAL A 89 4.21 4.21 -14.01
N PRO A 90 5.17 4.51 -14.89
CA PRO A 90 5.17 5.75 -15.63
C PRO A 90 3.98 5.83 -16.59
N ILE A 91 3.37 7.01 -16.71
CA ILE A 91 2.19 7.22 -17.57
C ILE A 91 2.66 7.65 -18.96
N CYS A 92 2.15 6.97 -19.99
CA CYS A 92 2.47 7.29 -21.37
C CYS A 92 1.96 8.68 -21.76
N GLY A 93 2.84 9.49 -22.35
CA GLY A 93 2.55 10.83 -22.86
C GLY A 93 1.49 10.85 -23.98
N ALA A 94 1.38 9.77 -24.75
CA ALA A 94 0.40 9.61 -25.83
C ALA A 94 -0.97 9.15 -25.30
N CYS A 95 -1.04 7.91 -24.80
CA CYS A 95 -2.32 7.24 -24.52
C CYS A 95 -2.83 7.44 -23.09
N ARG A 96 -2.06 8.12 -22.22
CA ARG A 96 -2.42 8.39 -20.82
C ARG A 96 -2.71 7.13 -19.99
N ARG A 97 -2.16 5.98 -20.39
CA ARG A 97 -2.23 4.71 -19.65
C ARG A 97 -0.89 4.39 -18.96
N PRO A 98 -0.90 3.58 -17.89
CA PRO A 98 0.33 3.09 -17.26
C PRO A 98 1.16 2.23 -18.22
N ILE A 99 2.47 2.47 -18.27
CA ILE A 99 3.43 1.71 -19.08
C ILE A 99 3.95 0.51 -18.29
N GLU A 100 3.39 -0.67 -18.54
CA GLU A 100 3.86 -1.92 -17.98
C GLU A 100 5.04 -2.44 -18.83
N GLY A 101 6.29 -2.12 -18.45
CA GLY A 101 7.49 -2.64 -19.12
C GLY A 101 8.58 -1.60 -19.41
N ARG A 102 9.25 -1.72 -20.57
CA ARG A 102 10.31 -0.78 -20.97
C ARG A 102 9.72 0.57 -21.37
N VAL A 103 10.45 1.63 -21.03
CA VAL A 103 10.01 3.03 -21.19
C VAL A 103 10.98 3.80 -22.07
N VAL A 104 10.46 4.63 -22.96
CA VAL A 104 11.26 5.63 -23.69
C VAL A 104 11.05 6.99 -23.02
N ASN A 105 12.15 7.70 -22.73
CA ASN A 105 12.10 9.09 -22.29
C ASN A 105 12.30 10.00 -23.51
N ALA A 106 11.29 10.77 -23.88
CA ALA A 106 11.36 11.74 -24.99
C ALA A 106 10.53 12.99 -24.67
N LEU A 107 11.02 14.17 -25.04
CA LEU A 107 10.37 15.47 -24.79
C LEU A 107 9.98 15.71 -23.32
N GLY A 108 10.79 15.22 -22.38
CA GLY A 108 10.51 15.32 -20.94
C GLY A 108 9.30 14.48 -20.48
N LYS A 109 8.83 13.52 -21.29
CA LYS A 109 7.73 12.59 -20.99
C LYS A 109 8.17 11.14 -21.20
N GLN A 110 7.39 10.22 -20.67
CA GLN A 110 7.62 8.78 -20.77
C GLN A 110 6.61 8.15 -21.74
N TRP A 111 7.05 7.16 -22.52
CA TRP A 111 6.27 6.55 -23.60
C TRP A 111 6.47 5.04 -23.62
N HIS A 112 5.49 4.29 -24.15
CA HIS A 112 5.62 2.85 -24.36
C HIS A 112 6.79 2.54 -25.30
N VAL A 113 7.55 1.48 -25.00
CA VAL A 113 8.52 0.88 -25.93
C VAL A 113 7.77 -0.12 -26.80
N GLU A 114 7.14 0.35 -27.87
CA GLU A 114 6.79 -0.51 -28.99
C GLU A 114 7.93 -0.41 -29.99
N VAL A 115 8.75 -1.47 -30.05
CA VAL A 115 9.68 -1.68 -31.17
C VAL A 115 8.81 -2.20 -32.30
N SER A 116 8.26 -1.31 -33.13
CA SER A 116 7.90 -1.71 -34.48
C SER A 116 9.21 -1.92 -35.23
N GLU A 117 9.47 -3.14 -35.70
CA GLU A 117 10.65 -3.42 -36.53
C GLU A 117 10.65 -2.66 -37.86
N GLU A 118 9.63 -1.83 -38.14
CA GLU A 118 9.39 -1.29 -39.48
C GLU A 118 8.92 0.17 -39.53
N THR A 119 9.11 1.00 -38.49
CA THR A 119 8.90 2.45 -38.65
C THR A 119 10.01 3.30 -38.04
N GLN A 120 10.76 3.95 -38.92
CA GLN A 120 11.59 5.11 -38.62
C GLN A 120 10.74 6.17 -37.89
N THR A 121 11.02 6.32 -36.59
CA THR A 121 10.87 7.52 -35.75
C THR A 121 9.79 8.55 -36.06
N CYS A 122 8.98 8.85 -35.04
CA CYS A 122 8.58 10.23 -34.75
C CYS A 122 9.28 10.69 -33.45
N LEU A 123 10.59 10.93 -33.55
CA LEU A 123 11.32 11.74 -32.58
C LEU A 123 10.84 13.18 -32.73
N GLY A 124 9.78 13.53 -32.00
CA GLY A 124 9.32 14.90 -31.86
C GLY A 124 8.72 15.49 -33.12
N LEU A 125 7.42 15.79 -33.04
CA LEU A 125 6.77 17.03 -33.45
C LEU A 125 5.28 16.75 -33.64
N GLY A 126 4.46 17.50 -32.89
CA GLY A 126 3.20 18.01 -33.41
C GLY A 126 2.05 17.03 -33.66
N THR A 127 1.18 16.98 -32.64
CA THR A 127 -0.29 16.86 -32.74
C THR A 127 -0.90 15.53 -33.17
N CYS A 128 -1.69 14.97 -32.25
CA CYS A 128 -2.79 14.06 -32.56
C CYS A 128 -4.11 14.79 -32.25
N PRO A 129 -4.94 15.07 -33.26
CA PRO A 129 -6.37 15.22 -33.07
C PRO A 129 -7.02 13.85 -33.22
N ARG A 130 -7.43 13.30 -32.07
CA ARG A 130 -8.73 12.67 -31.82
C ARG A 130 -9.61 12.55 -33.07
N ASP A 131 -9.76 11.34 -33.61
CA ASP A 131 -11.02 10.58 -33.55
C ASP A 131 -10.85 9.19 -34.21
N GLU A 132 -11.57 8.20 -33.67
CA GLU A 132 -12.00 6.91 -34.27
C GLU A 132 -11.04 6.07 -35.13
N HIS A 133 -10.80 4.84 -34.66
CA HIS A 133 -10.30 3.66 -35.39
C HIS A 133 -10.21 3.76 -36.93
N ALA A 134 -8.99 3.77 -37.46
CA ALA A 134 -8.68 3.05 -38.69
C ALA A 134 -7.17 3.01 -38.92
N TYR A 135 -6.61 1.80 -38.85
CA TYR A 135 -5.58 1.26 -39.74
C TYR A 135 -5.10 2.28 -40.79
N CYS A 136 -4.06 3.06 -40.46
CA CYS A 136 -3.46 3.97 -41.43
C CYS A 136 -2.32 3.21 -42.11
N THR A 137 -2.67 2.67 -43.28
CA THR A 137 -1.79 2.06 -44.27
C THR A 137 -0.61 2.96 -44.63
N VAL A 138 0.60 2.40 -44.60
CA VAL A 138 1.79 2.94 -45.28
C VAL A 138 2.49 1.73 -45.92
N VAL A 139 2.21 1.40 -47.18
CA VAL A 139 2.76 1.99 -48.42
C VAL A 139 4.25 2.26 -48.31
N SER A 140 4.99 1.28 -48.81
CA SER A 140 6.41 1.24 -49.08
C SER A 140 6.88 2.42 -49.93
N ALA A 141 8.06 2.96 -49.61
CA ALA A 141 9.00 3.53 -50.57
C ALA A 141 10.42 3.44 -50.00
#